data_AF-A0AAV1S0G0-F1
#
_entry.id   AF-A0AAV1S0G0-F1
#
_cell.length_a   1.000
_cell.length_b   1.000
_cell.length_c   1.000
_cell.angle_alpha   90.00
_cell.angle_beta   90.00
_cell.angle_gamma   90.00
#
_symmetry.space_group_name_H-M   'P 1'
#
loop_
_entity.id
_entity.type
_entity.pdbx_description
1 polymer ?
#
loop_
_entity_poly.entity_id
_entity_poly.type
_entity_poly.pdbx_seq_one_letter_code
_entity_poly.pdbx_strand_id
1 'polypeptide(L)'
;MIVFEQFGFTKGGQIAISVKDVSWKSSNRKAELNPSSMGFFLARDSSFSTIFMNDSLQSNDESFCVLSSRYVKLLFNFNDLSLNTSTYNGSTAIDEADEYSLVFGNCQPEFEVSMYVHTEMYNLQDGAKNYLPVGQTFLPKFFS
;
A
#
# COMPACT_ATOMS: atom_id res chain seq x y z
N MET A 1 -6.27 9.44 0.34
CA MET A 1 -5.29 8.36 0.60
C MET A 1 -5.23 8.07 2.10
N ILE A 2 -4.87 6.86 2.51
CA ILE A 2 -4.71 6.47 3.93
C ILE A 2 -3.37 5.74 4.08
N VAL A 3 -2.49 6.22 4.95
CA VAL A 3 -1.23 5.53 5.29
C VAL A 3 -1.53 4.49 6.37
N PHE A 4 -1.11 3.25 6.14
CA PHE A 4 -1.31 2.14 7.08
C PHE A 4 -0.12 1.97 8.02
N GLU A 5 1.09 1.94 7.45
CA GLU A 5 2.30 1.63 8.21
C GLU A 5 3.54 2.07 7.42
N GLN A 6 4.64 2.32 8.14
CA GLN A 6 5.95 2.66 7.59
C GLN A 6 6.97 1.62 8.05
N PHE A 7 7.81 1.14 7.13
CA PHE A 7 8.77 0.09 7.41
C PHE A 7 10.07 0.27 6.62
N GLY A 8 11.20 0.11 7.31
CA GLY A 8 12.54 0.11 6.72
C GLY A 8 12.92 -1.28 6.21
N PHE A 9 12.99 -1.44 4.90
CA PHE A 9 13.34 -2.70 4.23
C PHE A 9 14.83 -2.80 3.94
N THR A 10 15.40 -3.99 4.11
CA THR A 10 16.65 -4.41 3.46
C THR A 10 16.33 -4.94 2.07
N LYS A 11 17.34 -5.02 1.19
CA LYS A 11 17.21 -5.71 -0.10
C LYS A 11 16.74 -7.15 0.11
N GLY A 12 15.66 -7.55 -0.56
CA GLY A 12 15.04 -8.87 -0.42
C GLY A 12 14.07 -8.99 0.76
N GLY A 13 13.80 -7.90 1.48
CA GLY A 13 12.66 -7.83 2.40
C GLY A 13 11.34 -8.08 1.66
N GLN A 14 10.30 -8.42 2.39
CA GLN A 14 9.01 -8.78 1.81
C GLN A 14 7.87 -8.03 2.46
N ILE A 15 6.91 -7.66 1.62
CA ILE A 15 5.58 -7.25 2.04
C ILE A 15 4.57 -8.30 1.61
N ALA A 16 3.69 -8.69 2.53
CA ALA A 16 2.50 -9.47 2.24
C ALA A 16 1.27 -8.65 2.64
N ILE A 17 0.24 -8.68 1.79
CA ILE A 17 -1.02 -8.01 2.04
C ILE A 17 -2.17 -8.94 1.67
N SER A 18 -3.14 -9.01 2.56
CA SER A 18 -4.41 -9.68 2.31
C SER A 18 -5.56 -8.75 2.69
N VAL A 19 -6.57 -8.70 1.83
CA VAL A 19 -7.80 -7.96 2.07
C VAL A 19 -9.01 -8.87 1.91
N LYS A 20 -10.02 -8.65 2.73
CA LYS A 20 -11.27 -9.41 2.75
C LYS A 20 -12.47 -8.50 2.86
N ASP A 21 -13.62 -9.01 2.40
CA ASP A 21 -14.91 -8.33 2.45
C ASP A 21 -14.86 -6.91 1.87
N VAL A 22 -14.16 -6.74 0.75
CA VAL A 22 -14.07 -5.44 0.09
C VAL A 22 -15.45 -5.06 -0.42
N SER A 23 -15.94 -3.91 0.02
CA SER A 23 -17.21 -3.33 -0.37
C SER A 23 -17.08 -1.82 -0.53
N TRP A 24 -17.91 -1.25 -1.41
CA TRP A 24 -17.95 0.19 -1.65
C TRP A 24 -19.38 0.66 -1.83
N LYS A 25 -19.63 1.92 -1.52
CA LYS A 25 -20.91 2.59 -1.75
C LYS A 25 -20.66 4.03 -2.19
N SER A 26 -21.55 4.55 -3.03
CA SER A 26 -21.58 5.98 -3.38
C SER A 26 -22.95 6.56 -3.09
N SER A 27 -23.00 7.82 -2.67
CA SER A 27 -24.25 8.59 -2.58
C SER A 27 -24.79 8.97 -3.97
N ASN A 28 -23.93 8.98 -5.00
CA ASN A 28 -24.30 9.26 -6.38
C ASN A 28 -24.68 7.97 -7.12
N ARG A 29 -25.96 7.83 -7.47
CA ARG A 29 -26.49 6.64 -8.18
C ARG A 29 -25.98 6.46 -9.60
N LYS A 30 -25.36 7.49 -10.20
CA LYS A 30 -24.77 7.44 -11.55
C LYS A 30 -23.26 7.20 -11.52
N ALA A 31 -22.64 7.15 -10.34
CA ALA A 31 -21.21 6.92 -10.24
C ALA A 31 -20.89 5.47 -10.59
N GLU A 32 -19.95 5.29 -11.50
CA GLU A 32 -19.41 3.98 -11.87
C GLU A 32 -18.02 3.83 -11.25
N LEU A 33 -17.80 2.71 -10.56
CA LEU A 33 -16.50 2.41 -10.01
C LEU A 33 -15.56 1.97 -11.14
N ASN A 34 -14.41 2.62 -11.27
CA ASN A 34 -13.26 2.11 -12.02
C ASN A 34 -12.36 1.32 -11.06
N PRO A 35 -12.30 -0.03 -11.16
CA PRO A 35 -11.53 -0.82 -10.18
C PRO A 35 -10.01 -0.56 -10.23
N SER A 36 -9.49 0.06 -11.29
CA SER A 36 -8.07 0.47 -11.36
C SER A 36 -7.74 1.68 -10.47
N SER A 37 -8.75 2.43 -10.00
CA SER A 37 -8.60 3.71 -9.30
C SER A 37 -8.44 3.57 -7.78
N MET A 38 -8.51 2.34 -7.26
CA MET A 38 -8.40 2.04 -5.84
C MET A 38 -7.48 0.85 -5.61
N GLY A 39 -6.64 0.92 -4.58
CA GLY A 39 -5.66 -0.12 -4.34
C GLY A 39 -4.62 0.24 -3.30
N PHE A 40 -3.67 -0.67 -3.12
CA PHE A 40 -2.54 -0.48 -2.22
C PHE A 40 -1.25 -0.33 -3.02
N PHE A 41 -0.41 0.60 -2.58
CA PHE A 41 0.91 0.83 -3.14
C PHE A 41 1.92 1.12 -2.05
N LEU A 42 3.20 0.94 -2.40
CA LEU A 42 4.31 1.40 -1.60
C LEU A 42 4.87 2.70 -2.18
N ALA A 43 5.07 3.67 -1.30
CA ALA A 43 5.81 4.89 -1.59
C ALA A 43 7.08 4.92 -0.76
N ARG A 44 8.22 5.18 -1.39
CA ARG A 44 9.46 5.50 -0.67
C ARG A 44 9.31 6.85 0.02
N ASP A 45 9.88 7.00 1.20
CA ASP A 45 9.81 8.28 1.93
C ASP A 45 10.37 9.45 1.09
N SER A 46 11.50 9.21 0.41
CA SER A 46 12.11 10.15 -0.54
C SER A 46 11.21 10.55 -1.72
N SER A 47 10.19 9.75 -2.04
CA SER A 47 9.28 9.97 -3.17
C SER A 47 7.98 10.65 -2.75
N PHE A 48 7.65 10.73 -1.46
CA PHE A 48 6.40 11.35 -1.01
C PHE A 48 6.30 12.81 -1.42
N SER A 49 7.37 13.59 -1.25
CA SER A 49 7.41 15.00 -1.69
C SER A 49 7.07 15.13 -3.17
N THR A 50 7.59 14.23 -4.02
CA THR A 50 7.33 14.23 -5.47
C THR A 50 5.91 13.75 -5.79
N ILE A 51 5.40 12.76 -5.06
CA ILE A 51 4.02 12.27 -5.20
C ILE A 51 3.03 13.38 -4.83
N PHE A 52 3.20 14.01 -3.66
CA PHE A 52 2.35 15.13 -3.22
C PHE A 52 2.48 16.36 -4.12
N MET A 53 3.69 16.70 -4.56
CA MET A 53 3.88 17.80 -5.51
C MET A 53 3.17 17.50 -6.83
N ASN A 54 3.29 16.29 -7.39
CA ASN A 54 2.58 15.94 -8.61
C ASN A 54 1.07 15.85 -8.41
N ASP A 55 0.59 15.34 -7.27
CA ASP A 55 -0.83 15.34 -6.89
C ASP A 55 -1.38 16.77 -6.84
N SER A 56 -0.63 17.71 -6.25
CA SER A 56 -1.00 19.13 -6.13
C SER A 56 -0.78 19.99 -7.39
N LEU A 57 0.11 19.57 -8.31
CA LEU A 57 0.38 20.29 -9.56
C LEU A 57 -0.50 19.78 -10.70
N GLN A 58 -0.85 18.48 -10.68
CA GLN A 58 -1.81 17.86 -11.59
C GLN A 58 -3.24 17.89 -11.05
N SER A 59 -3.50 18.46 -9.87
CA SER A 59 -4.87 18.67 -9.35
C SER A 59 -5.74 19.60 -10.22
N ASN A 60 -5.18 20.20 -11.28
CA ASN A 60 -5.95 20.87 -12.34
C ASN A 60 -6.49 19.91 -13.40
N ASP A 61 -6.04 18.65 -13.37
CA ASP A 61 -6.48 17.54 -14.20
C ASP A 61 -7.17 16.53 -13.29
N GLU A 62 -8.51 16.53 -13.27
CA GLU A 62 -9.33 15.63 -12.45
C GLU A 62 -9.09 14.13 -12.76
N SER A 63 -8.22 13.80 -13.72
CA SER A 63 -7.89 12.44 -14.13
C SER A 63 -6.64 11.83 -13.46
N PHE A 64 -5.83 12.61 -12.72
CA PHE A 64 -4.62 12.06 -12.10
C PHE A 64 -4.96 11.10 -10.95
N CYS A 65 -4.34 9.92 -10.96
CA CYS A 65 -4.46 8.93 -9.91
C CYS A 65 -3.09 8.43 -9.48
N VAL A 66 -2.78 8.52 -8.19
CA VAL A 66 -1.49 8.09 -7.63
C VAL A 66 -1.12 6.64 -7.96
N LEU A 67 -2.12 5.75 -8.14
CA LEU A 67 -1.90 4.34 -8.48
C LEU A 67 -1.29 4.11 -9.87
N SER A 68 -1.41 5.08 -10.79
CA SER A 68 -0.77 5.04 -12.12
C SER A 68 0.60 5.73 -12.14
N SER A 69 1.03 6.31 -11.02
CA SER A 69 2.30 7.01 -10.92
C SER A 69 3.49 6.05 -11.01
N ARG A 70 4.49 6.40 -11.83
CA ARG A 70 5.78 5.70 -11.90
C ARG A 70 6.62 5.78 -10.62
N TYR A 71 6.24 6.65 -9.68
CA TYR A 71 6.97 6.87 -8.43
C TYR A 71 6.50 5.96 -7.29
N VAL A 72 5.44 5.18 -7.50
CA VAL A 72 4.93 4.21 -6.54
C VAL A 72 5.13 2.79 -7.04
N LYS A 73 5.30 1.84 -6.11
CA LYS A 73 5.23 0.41 -6.42
C LYS A 73 3.82 -0.07 -6.11
N LEU A 74 2.99 -0.20 -7.13
CA LEU A 74 1.64 -0.76 -6.99
C LEU A 74 1.73 -2.20 -6.49
N LEU A 75 1.01 -2.52 -5.41
CA LEU A 75 0.90 -3.89 -4.89
C LEU A 75 -0.27 -4.61 -5.54
N PHE A 76 -1.46 -3.98 -5.51
CA PHE A 76 -2.65 -4.43 -6.21
C PHE A 76 -3.67 -3.30 -6.31
N ASN A 77 -4.61 -3.43 -7.24
CA ASN A 77 -5.81 -2.59 -7.33
C ASN A 77 -7.08 -3.45 -7.34
N PHE A 78 -8.26 -2.84 -7.39
CA PHE A 78 -9.51 -3.59 -7.28
C PHE A 78 -9.82 -4.50 -8.48
N ASN A 79 -9.11 -4.37 -9.62
CA ASN A 79 -9.19 -5.38 -10.68
C ASN A 79 -8.58 -6.73 -10.26
N ASP A 80 -7.67 -6.73 -9.30
CA ASP A 80 -7.00 -7.93 -8.81
C ASP A 80 -7.83 -8.67 -7.75
N LEU A 81 -9.01 -8.14 -7.38
CA LEU A 81 -9.91 -8.80 -6.45
C LEU A 81 -10.56 -10.02 -7.09
N SER A 82 -10.67 -11.10 -6.31
CA SER A 82 -11.47 -12.26 -6.70
C SER A 82 -12.93 -11.86 -6.90
N LEU A 83 -13.47 -12.12 -8.09
CA LEU A 83 -14.85 -11.76 -8.48
C LEU A 83 -15.92 -12.30 -7.52
N ASN A 84 -15.69 -13.48 -6.93
CA ASN A 84 -16.69 -14.16 -6.10
C ASN A 84 -16.58 -13.81 -4.62
N THR A 85 -15.40 -13.40 -4.16
CA THR A 85 -15.11 -13.27 -2.72
C THR A 85 -14.68 -11.87 -2.32
N SER A 86 -14.48 -10.95 -3.28
CA SER A 86 -14.00 -9.59 -3.04
C SER A 86 -12.77 -9.56 -2.13
N THR A 87 -11.83 -10.46 -2.41
CA THR A 87 -10.61 -10.65 -1.61
C THR A 87 -9.37 -10.61 -2.49
N TYR A 88 -8.26 -10.20 -1.90
CA TYR A 88 -6.92 -10.32 -2.49
C TYR A 88 -5.96 -10.87 -1.45
N ASN A 89 -4.97 -11.65 -1.88
CA ASN A 89 -3.86 -12.13 -1.06
C ASN A 89 -2.62 -12.23 -1.94
N GLY A 90 -1.58 -11.48 -1.61
CA GLY A 90 -0.36 -11.43 -2.39
C GLY A 90 0.83 -10.97 -1.58
N SER A 91 2.02 -11.23 -2.10
CA SER A 91 3.28 -10.80 -1.51
C SER A 91 4.28 -10.43 -2.60
N THR A 92 5.13 -9.43 -2.32
CA THR A 92 6.22 -9.05 -3.21
C THR A 92 7.50 -8.80 -2.41
N ALA A 93 8.63 -9.12 -3.04
CA ALA A 93 9.93 -8.72 -2.55
C ALA A 93 10.20 -7.23 -2.82
N ILE A 94 11.07 -6.66 -2.00
CA ILE A 94 11.57 -5.29 -2.08
C ILE A 94 12.98 -5.32 -2.64
N ASP A 95 13.17 -4.66 -3.78
CA ASP A 95 14.41 -4.74 -4.57
C ASP A 95 15.49 -3.76 -4.09
N GLU A 96 15.06 -2.65 -3.50
CA GLU A 96 15.90 -1.56 -3.04
C GLU A 96 15.68 -1.32 -1.54
N ALA A 97 16.77 -1.25 -0.79
CA ALA A 97 16.70 -0.99 0.64
C ALA A 97 16.38 0.50 0.87
N ASP A 98 15.27 0.78 1.55
CA ASP A 98 14.82 2.13 1.88
C ASP A 98 13.70 2.04 2.93
N GLU A 99 13.24 3.20 3.38
CA GLU A 99 12.00 3.33 4.14
C GLU A 99 10.80 3.52 3.22
N TYR A 100 9.80 2.67 3.41
CA TYR A 100 8.58 2.67 2.60
C TYR A 100 7.36 2.87 3.48
N SER A 101 6.39 3.64 2.99
CA SER A 101 5.04 3.65 3.54
C SER A 101 4.11 2.81 2.68
N LEU A 102 3.31 1.98 3.35
CA LEU A 102 2.17 1.32 2.77
C LEU A 102 0.96 2.25 2.77
N VAL A 103 0.37 2.48 1.60
CA VAL A 103 -0.70 3.46 1.41
C VAL A 103 -1.86 2.82 0.66
N PHE A 104 -3.07 3.07 1.15
CA PHE A 104 -4.30 2.87 0.39
C PHE A 104 -4.63 4.13 -0.43
N GLY A 105 -4.68 3.97 -1.75
CA GLY A 105 -5.11 4.98 -2.70
C GLY A 105 -6.60 4.86 -3.01
N ASN A 106 -7.33 5.97 -2.95
CA ASN A 106 -8.68 6.10 -3.47
C ASN A 106 -8.72 7.34 -4.36
N CYS A 107 -8.75 7.14 -5.67
CA CYS A 107 -8.81 8.20 -6.68
C CYS A 107 -10.25 8.50 -7.16
N GLN A 108 -11.27 7.90 -6.54
CA GLN A 108 -12.67 8.23 -6.77
C GLN A 108 -13.33 8.60 -5.42
N PRO A 109 -13.16 9.85 -4.97
CA PRO A 109 -13.55 10.28 -3.62
C PRO A 109 -15.06 10.19 -3.36
N GLU A 110 -15.89 10.03 -4.40
CA GLU A 110 -17.34 9.79 -4.31
C GLU A 110 -17.71 8.40 -3.80
N PHE A 111 -16.74 7.48 -3.68
CA PHE A 111 -16.94 6.14 -3.14
C PHE A 111 -16.34 5.99 -1.73
N GLU A 112 -17.18 5.58 -0.79
CA GLU A 112 -16.77 5.11 0.53
C GLU A 112 -16.47 3.62 0.45
N VAL A 113 -15.29 3.21 0.93
CA VAL A 113 -14.79 1.84 0.85
C VAL A 113 -14.66 1.25 2.25
N SER A 114 -15.05 -0.01 2.41
CA SER A 114 -14.86 -0.80 3.63
C SER A 114 -14.25 -2.15 3.30
N MET A 115 -13.29 -2.60 4.12
CA MET A 115 -12.60 -3.87 3.97
C MET A 115 -11.85 -4.24 5.26
N TYR A 116 -11.55 -5.52 5.43
CA TYR A 116 -10.58 -5.99 6.41
C TYR A 116 -9.21 -6.10 5.76
N VAL A 117 -8.18 -5.52 6.38
CA VAL A 117 -6.82 -5.47 5.86
C VAL A 117 -5.87 -6.14 6.85
N HIS A 118 -5.05 -7.07 6.36
CA HIS A 118 -3.97 -7.67 7.12
C HIS A 118 -2.67 -7.57 6.33
N THR A 119 -1.64 -7.02 6.97
CA THR A 119 -0.35 -6.69 6.36
C THR A 119 0.77 -7.31 7.18
N GLU A 120 1.79 -7.81 6.49
CA GLU A 120 3.06 -8.19 7.08
C GLU A 120 4.20 -7.50 6.31
N MET A 121 5.07 -6.79 7.02
CA MET A 121 6.29 -6.22 6.47
C MET A 121 7.48 -6.74 7.27
N TYR A 122 8.43 -7.37 6.58
CA TYR A 122 9.56 -8.01 7.25
C TYR A 122 10.79 -8.07 6.36
N ASN A 123 11.95 -8.04 7.00
CA ASN A 123 13.23 -8.37 6.41
C ASN A 123 13.49 -9.88 6.53
N LEU A 124 14.45 -10.39 5.76
CA LEU A 124 14.91 -11.77 5.89
C LEU A 124 16.28 -11.77 6.57
N GLN A 125 16.40 -12.52 7.66
CA GLN A 125 17.66 -12.76 8.37
C GLN A 125 17.85 -14.26 8.49
N ASP A 126 18.89 -14.79 7.84
CA ASP A 126 19.18 -16.23 7.80
C ASP A 126 17.99 -17.12 7.37
N GLY A 127 17.16 -16.59 6.45
CA GLY A 127 15.95 -17.25 5.96
C GLY A 127 14.72 -17.15 6.86
N ALA A 128 14.86 -16.56 8.06
CA ALA A 128 13.74 -16.30 8.97
C ALA A 128 13.18 -14.87 8.79
N LYS A 129 11.88 -14.70 9.08
CA LYS A 129 11.23 -13.39 9.08
C LYS A 129 11.78 -12.54 10.24
N ASN A 130 12.28 -11.36 9.92
CA ASN A 130 12.69 -10.35 10.87
C ASN A 130 11.82 -9.10 10.72
N TYR A 131 10.93 -8.87 11.69
CA TYR A 131 10.00 -7.75 11.70
C TYR A 131 10.62 -6.45 12.25
N LEU A 132 11.94 -6.40 12.44
CA LEU A 132 12.63 -5.16 12.79
C LEU A 132 12.91 -4.32 11.54
N PRO A 133 12.52 -3.05 11.53
CA PRO A 133 12.99 -2.09 10.54
C PRO A 133 14.51 -1.95 10.57
N VAL A 134 15.09 -1.56 9.42
CA VAL A 134 16.52 -1.21 9.34
C VAL A 134 16.87 -0.17 10.40
N GLY A 135 17.96 -0.42 11.13
CA GLY A 135 18.45 0.47 12.21
C GLY A 135 17.86 0.17 13.59
N GLN A 136 16.87 -0.72 13.70
CA GLN A 136 16.39 -1.21 15.00
C GLN A 136 17.03 -2.55 15.34
N THR A 137 17.42 -2.71 16.60
CA THR A 137 17.90 -3.98 17.15
C THR A 137 16.96 -4.43 18.26
N PHE A 138 16.81 -5.74 18.45
CA PHE A 138 16.07 -6.26 19.60
C PHE A 138 16.72 -5.74 20.88
N LEU A 139 15.91 -5.17 21.78
CA LEU A 139 16.40 -4.78 23.09
C LEU A 139 16.99 -6.01 23.80
N PRO A 140 18.13 -5.88 24.50
CA PRO A 140 18.68 -6.96 25.30
C PRO A 140 17.63 -7.43 26.31
N LYS A 141 17.29 -8.72 26.28
CA LYS A 141 16.46 -9.32 27.33
C LYS A 141 17.32 -9.49 28.57
N PHE A 142 17.16 -8.62 29.55
CA PHE A 142 17.69 -8.87 30.89
C PHE A 142 16.77 -9.89 31.57
N PHE A 143 17.28 -11.09 31.83
CA PHE A 143 16.64 -12.05 32.74
C PHE A 143 17.15 -11.76 34.15
N SER A 144 16.24 -11.49 35.08
CA SER A 144 16.50 -11.38 36.52
C SER A 144 16.35 -12.72 37.21
#